data_AF-A0A7C5DL57-F1
#
_entry.id   AF-A0A7C5DL57-F1
#
_cell.length_a   1.000
_cell.length_b   1.000
_cell.length_c   1.000
_cell.angle_alpha   90.00
_cell.angle_beta   90.00
_cell.angle_gamma   90.00
#
_symmetry.space_group_name_H-M   'P 1'
#
loop_
_entity.id
_entity.type
_entity.pdbx_description
1 polymer ?
#
loop_
_entity_poly.entity_id
_entity_poly.type
_entity_poly.pdbx_seq_one_letter_code
_entity_poly.pdbx_strand_id
1 'polypeptide(L)'
;GTGAAPIFAKIAQEMEILTIAIVTYPFSFEGKYRKENAEKGIAELKQYVNSLIIIDNDKVLQTFDDIELYQAFEKSNFVLYNAAKTFTEIINKEGYMNVDLADVKTVLSEMGYALIGFGSASGEDRAAKATHQALDNPLIQDISLEETKAILVNITVGFDFVTKEYEEVTKIIYEKTHENTNIIHGLVFDKDLKDVISIAIIATGMLTTDRKGIDILPLEEEQSQEERQKELEVIMARIKQSELLAPKNNEYSMDEIRRQYIKDTLE
;
A
#
# COMPACT_ATOMS: atom_id res chain seq x y z
N GLY A 1 8.78 -8.01 3.74
CA GLY A 1 9.21 -7.37 5.00
C GLY A 1 10.21 -6.27 4.71
N THR A 2 10.53 -5.44 5.71
CA THR A 2 11.26 -4.17 5.57
C THR A 2 12.54 -4.24 4.73
N GLY A 3 13.40 -5.25 4.93
CA GLY A 3 14.67 -5.36 4.18
C GLY A 3 14.59 -6.08 2.82
N ALA A 4 13.51 -6.80 2.53
CA ALA A 4 13.39 -7.58 1.30
C ALA A 4 12.52 -6.89 0.24
N ALA A 5 11.50 -6.14 0.67
CA ALA A 5 10.57 -5.47 -0.24
C ALA A 5 11.28 -4.49 -1.20
N PRO A 6 12.25 -3.67 -0.76
CA PRO A 6 12.99 -2.78 -1.67
C PRO A 6 13.78 -3.54 -2.74
N ILE A 7 14.34 -4.71 -2.40
CA ILE A 7 15.07 -5.56 -3.35
C ILE A 7 14.16 -6.05 -4.47
N PHE A 8 12.97 -6.56 -4.13
CA PHE A 8 12.00 -7.01 -5.14
C PHE A 8 11.49 -5.84 -5.99
N ALA A 9 11.23 -4.70 -5.36
CA ALA A 9 10.80 -3.49 -6.08
C ALA A 9 11.87 -3.03 -7.08
N LYS A 10 13.15 -3.04 -6.67
CA LYS A 10 14.27 -2.68 -7.55
C LYS A 10 14.35 -3.60 -8.77
N ILE A 11 14.23 -4.92 -8.57
CA ILE A 11 14.24 -5.88 -9.69
C ILE A 11 13.06 -5.62 -10.62
N ALA A 12 11.86 -5.40 -10.08
CA ALA A 12 10.67 -5.12 -10.90
C ALA A 12 10.81 -3.82 -11.71
N GLN A 13 11.38 -2.78 -11.09
CA GLN A 13 11.69 -1.50 -11.75
C GLN A 13 12.73 -1.67 -12.87
N GLU A 14 13.81 -2.41 -12.65
CA GLU A 14 14.83 -2.73 -13.65
C GLU A 14 14.25 -3.51 -14.85
N MET A 15 13.17 -4.26 -14.62
CA MET A 15 12.41 -4.96 -15.66
C MET A 15 11.30 -4.12 -16.30
N GLU A 16 11.21 -2.82 -15.96
CA GLU A 16 10.17 -1.89 -16.44
C GLU A 16 8.73 -2.33 -16.13
N ILE A 17 8.55 -3.11 -15.05
CA ILE A 17 7.25 -3.57 -14.56
C ILE A 17 6.62 -2.45 -13.71
N LEU A 18 5.34 -2.14 -13.98
CA LEU A 18 4.56 -1.23 -13.13
C LEU A 18 4.51 -1.80 -11.70
N THR A 19 5.18 -1.13 -10.78
CA THR A 19 5.39 -1.63 -9.41
C THR A 19 4.68 -0.72 -8.42
N ILE A 20 3.72 -1.29 -7.71
CA ILE A 20 2.95 -0.62 -6.66
C ILE A 20 3.26 -1.32 -5.35
N ALA A 21 3.64 -0.55 -4.34
CA ALA A 21 3.84 -1.07 -2.99
C ALA A 21 2.69 -0.65 -2.07
N ILE A 22 2.14 -1.63 -1.35
CA ILE A 22 1.15 -1.42 -0.30
C ILE A 22 1.77 -1.93 1.00
N VAL A 23 2.04 -1.03 1.93
CA VAL A 23 2.70 -1.35 3.20
C VAL A 23 1.92 -0.78 4.38
N THR A 24 2.01 -1.42 5.52
CA THR A 24 1.48 -0.89 6.78
C THR A 24 2.54 -0.15 7.56
N TYR A 25 2.15 0.95 8.17
CA TYR A 25 2.90 1.62 9.21
C TYR A 25 2.49 1.03 10.56
N PRO A 26 3.44 0.65 11.43
CA PRO A 26 3.14 -0.08 12.66
C PRO A 26 2.31 0.76 13.64
N PHE A 27 1.60 0.11 14.56
CA PHE A 27 0.87 0.81 15.61
C PHE A 27 1.83 1.54 16.55
N SER A 28 1.39 2.65 17.14
CA SER A 28 2.20 3.38 18.13
C SER A 28 2.61 2.51 19.33
N PHE A 29 1.77 1.55 19.75
CA PHE A 29 2.06 0.64 20.86
C PHE A 29 3.10 -0.44 20.54
N GLU A 30 3.43 -0.67 19.27
CA GLU A 30 4.46 -1.66 18.88
C GLU A 30 5.88 -1.19 19.20
N GLY A 31 6.05 0.09 19.55
CA GLY A 31 7.27 0.67 20.06
C GLY A 31 8.13 1.38 19.01
N LYS A 32 8.99 2.28 19.51
CA LYS A 32 9.80 3.20 18.71
C LYS A 32 10.71 2.50 17.68
N TYR A 33 11.33 1.39 18.05
CA TYR A 33 12.25 0.67 17.15
C TYR A 33 11.54 0.14 15.89
N ARG A 34 10.30 -0.37 16.01
CA ARG A 34 9.52 -0.81 14.85
C ARG A 34 9.14 0.35 13.95
N LYS A 35 8.80 1.50 14.53
CA LYS A 35 8.49 2.74 13.82
C LYS A 35 9.68 3.23 12.99
N GLU A 36 10.85 3.39 13.61
CA GLU A 36 12.08 3.84 12.93
C GLU A 36 12.49 2.87 11.81
N ASN A 37 12.38 1.57 12.03
CA ASN A 37 12.67 0.58 11.01
C ASN A 37 11.69 0.67 9.83
N ALA A 38 10.40 0.90 10.10
CA ALA A 38 9.39 1.10 9.06
C ALA A 38 9.65 2.38 8.24
N GLU A 39 9.99 3.49 8.89
CA GLU A 39 10.36 4.76 8.23
C GLU A 39 11.53 4.55 7.25
N LYS A 40 12.60 3.89 7.69
CA LYS A 40 13.76 3.57 6.85
C LYS A 40 13.38 2.70 5.65
N GLY A 41 12.64 1.61 5.88
CA GLY A 41 12.21 0.72 4.80
C GLY A 41 11.26 1.38 3.80
N ILE A 42 10.38 2.26 4.28
CA ILE A 42 9.49 3.07 3.44
C ILE A 42 10.29 4.03 2.56
N ALA A 43 11.28 4.71 3.14
CA ALA A 43 12.13 5.64 2.41
C ALA A 43 12.93 4.93 1.32
N GLU A 44 13.50 3.75 1.62
CA GLU A 44 14.20 2.93 0.65
C GLU A 44 13.27 2.38 -0.43
N LEU A 45 12.12 1.81 -0.05
CA LEU A 45 11.16 1.23 -0.99
C LEU A 45 10.64 2.25 -2.00
N LYS A 46 10.41 3.49 -1.56
CA LYS A 46 9.93 4.58 -2.41
C LYS A 46 10.81 4.83 -3.64
N GLN A 47 12.12 4.58 -3.54
CA GLN A 47 13.05 4.81 -4.65
C GLN A 47 12.80 3.88 -5.83
N TYR A 48 12.17 2.73 -5.58
CA TYR A 48 12.07 1.63 -6.53
C TYR A 48 10.64 1.33 -6.99
N VAL A 49 9.64 2.10 -6.55
CA VAL A 49 8.23 1.87 -6.87
C VAL A 49 7.64 3.08 -7.60
N ASN A 50 6.66 2.83 -8.46
CA ASN A 50 5.92 3.91 -9.13
C ASN A 50 4.98 4.61 -8.15
N SER A 51 4.30 3.82 -7.31
CA SER A 51 3.37 4.33 -6.29
C SER A 51 3.53 3.58 -4.98
N LEU A 52 3.52 4.32 -3.87
CA LEU A 52 3.64 3.79 -2.51
C LEU A 52 2.44 4.16 -1.64
N ILE A 53 1.60 3.17 -1.37
CA ILE A 53 0.46 3.28 -0.45
C ILE A 53 0.93 2.86 0.94
N ILE A 54 0.68 3.73 1.91
CA ILE A 54 1.00 3.46 3.31
C ILE A 54 -0.29 3.48 4.08
N ILE A 55 -0.60 2.36 4.72
CA ILE A 55 -1.74 2.20 5.59
C ILE A 55 -1.25 2.46 7.01
N ASP A 56 -1.69 3.57 7.58
CA ASP A 56 -1.38 3.90 8.97
C ASP A 56 -2.29 3.09 9.91
N ASN A 57 -1.71 2.13 10.61
CA ASN A 57 -2.44 1.25 11.51
C ASN A 57 -3.15 2.03 12.64
N ASP A 58 -2.57 3.13 13.11
CA ASP A 58 -3.23 3.95 14.14
C ASP A 58 -4.47 4.66 13.57
N LYS A 59 -4.44 5.09 12.31
CA LYS A 59 -5.62 5.66 11.64
C LYS A 59 -6.72 4.63 11.39
N VAL A 60 -6.34 3.38 11.08
CA VAL A 60 -7.31 2.27 10.99
C VAL A 60 -8.03 2.06 12.33
N LEU A 61 -7.34 2.26 13.46
CA LEU A 61 -7.96 2.12 14.78
C LEU A 61 -8.90 3.26 15.17
N GLN A 62 -8.74 4.47 14.62
CA GLN A 62 -9.58 5.62 14.99
C GLN A 62 -11.08 5.39 14.74
N THR A 63 -11.44 4.44 13.88
CA THR A 63 -12.84 4.09 13.61
C THR A 63 -13.43 3.06 14.59
N PHE A 64 -12.66 2.58 15.57
CA PHE A 64 -13.07 1.52 16.48
C PHE A 64 -12.77 1.89 17.94
N ASP A 65 -13.80 1.79 18.78
CA ASP A 65 -13.64 1.90 20.23
C ASP A 65 -13.41 0.50 20.84
N ASP A 66 -12.43 0.38 21.73
CA ASP A 66 -12.20 -0.78 22.62
C ASP A 66 -12.25 -2.17 21.95
N ILE A 67 -11.44 -2.37 20.91
CA ILE A 67 -11.28 -3.69 20.26
C ILE A 67 -10.12 -4.50 20.86
N GLU A 68 -10.23 -5.83 20.75
CA GLU A 68 -9.17 -6.74 21.17
C GLU A 68 -7.93 -6.60 20.27
N LEU A 69 -6.73 -6.80 20.83
CA LEU A 69 -5.48 -6.58 20.10
C LEU A 69 -5.36 -7.36 18.78
N TYR A 70 -5.81 -8.63 18.73
CA TYR A 70 -5.75 -9.39 17.47
C TYR A 70 -6.69 -8.82 16.41
N GLN A 71 -7.85 -8.28 16.82
CA GLN A 71 -8.82 -7.66 15.91
C GLN A 71 -8.21 -6.41 15.26
N ALA A 72 -7.40 -5.64 16.00
CA ALA A 72 -6.67 -4.51 15.44
C ALA A 72 -5.81 -4.92 14.23
N PHE A 73 -5.01 -5.98 14.38
CA PHE A 73 -4.21 -6.51 13.28
C PHE A 73 -5.07 -7.06 12.14
N GLU A 74 -6.19 -7.72 12.44
CA GLU A 74 -7.14 -8.18 11.42
C GLU A 74 -7.75 -7.02 10.64
N LYS A 75 -8.06 -5.88 11.28
CA LYS A 75 -8.55 -4.68 10.58
C LYS A 75 -7.50 -4.12 9.62
N SER A 76 -6.25 -3.99 10.04
CA SER A 76 -5.16 -3.56 9.16
C SER A 76 -4.96 -4.52 7.98
N ASN A 77 -5.01 -5.84 8.22
CA ASN A 77 -4.93 -6.86 7.18
C ASN A 77 -6.12 -6.78 6.21
N PHE A 78 -7.32 -6.49 6.71
CA PHE A 78 -8.50 -6.28 5.88
C PHE A 78 -8.35 -5.06 4.97
N VAL A 79 -7.79 -3.95 5.47
CA VAL A 79 -7.49 -2.77 4.65
C VAL A 79 -6.45 -3.11 3.56
N LEU A 80 -5.36 -3.81 3.91
CA LEU A 80 -4.36 -4.29 2.96
C LEU A 80 -4.97 -5.17 1.86
N TYR A 81 -5.81 -6.13 2.26
CA TYR A 81 -6.51 -7.02 1.33
C TYR A 81 -7.40 -6.25 0.37
N ASN A 82 -8.23 -5.33 0.88
CA ASN A 82 -9.11 -4.53 0.02
C ASN A 82 -8.34 -3.59 -0.90
N ALA A 83 -7.20 -3.05 -0.45
CA ALA A 83 -6.34 -2.24 -1.31
C ALA A 83 -5.81 -3.06 -2.49
N ALA A 84 -5.22 -4.23 -2.23
CA ALA A 84 -4.74 -5.13 -3.28
C ALA A 84 -5.87 -5.63 -4.21
N LYS A 85 -7.04 -5.96 -3.63
CA LYS A 85 -8.24 -6.35 -4.37
C LYS A 85 -8.69 -5.25 -5.32
N THR A 86 -8.71 -3.99 -4.87
CA THR A 86 -9.13 -2.83 -5.68
C THR A 86 -8.30 -2.73 -6.96
N PHE A 87 -6.96 -2.80 -6.87
CA PHE A 87 -6.11 -2.80 -8.08
C PHE A 87 -6.34 -4.01 -8.98
N THR A 88 -6.56 -5.17 -8.38
CA THR A 88 -6.84 -6.40 -9.13
C THR A 88 -8.18 -6.29 -9.88
N GLU A 89 -9.21 -5.70 -9.27
CA GLU A 89 -10.53 -5.53 -9.87
C GLU A 89 -10.53 -4.50 -10.99
N ILE A 90 -9.83 -3.38 -10.82
CA ILE A 90 -9.68 -2.34 -11.85
C ILE A 90 -8.99 -2.90 -13.11
N ILE A 91 -8.01 -3.79 -12.94
CA ILE A 91 -7.23 -4.34 -14.06
C ILE A 91 -7.90 -5.56 -14.70
N ASN A 92 -8.42 -6.50 -13.89
CA ASN A 92 -8.77 -7.83 -14.37
C ASN A 92 -10.27 -8.11 -14.56
N LYS A 93 -11.17 -7.37 -13.89
CA LYS A 93 -12.61 -7.59 -14.12
C LYS A 93 -12.99 -6.84 -15.39
N GLU A 94 -13.64 -7.53 -16.32
CA GLU A 94 -14.32 -6.91 -17.47
C GLU A 94 -15.41 -5.97 -16.93
N GLY A 95 -15.05 -4.72 -16.66
CA GLY A 95 -15.98 -3.66 -16.32
C GLY A 95 -16.72 -3.20 -17.56
N TYR A 96 -17.95 -2.72 -17.40
CA TYR A 96 -18.74 -2.17 -18.51
C TYR A 96 -18.18 -0.81 -18.99
N MET A 97 -17.50 -0.08 -18.10
CA MET A 97 -16.55 0.98 -18.44
C MET A 97 -15.18 0.51 -17.97
N ASN A 98 -14.46 -0.17 -18.86
CA ASN A 98 -13.09 -0.56 -18.58
C ASN A 98 -12.22 0.69 -18.58
N VAL A 99 -11.51 0.91 -17.48
CA VAL A 99 -10.32 1.76 -17.51
C VAL A 99 -9.27 0.97 -18.27
N ASP A 100 -8.66 1.57 -19.29
CA ASP A 100 -7.58 0.86 -19.98
C ASP A 100 -6.35 0.77 -19.05
N LEU A 101 -5.54 -0.28 -19.23
CA LEU A 101 -4.34 -0.46 -18.42
C LEU A 101 -3.34 0.71 -18.62
N ALA A 102 -3.41 1.44 -19.73
CA ALA A 102 -2.53 2.56 -20.02
C ALA A 102 -2.90 3.80 -19.18
N ASP A 103 -4.18 4.05 -18.93
CA ASP A 103 -4.73 5.10 -18.09
C ASP A 103 -4.39 4.81 -16.62
N VAL A 104 -4.64 3.57 -16.16
CA VAL A 104 -4.21 3.12 -14.82
C VAL A 104 -2.70 3.26 -14.67
N LYS A 105 -1.92 2.81 -15.66
CA LYS A 105 -0.47 2.95 -15.64
C LYS A 105 -0.07 4.41 -15.60
N THR A 106 -0.73 5.30 -16.33
CA THR A 106 -0.43 6.74 -16.35
C THR A 106 -0.65 7.36 -14.97
N VAL A 107 -1.80 7.10 -14.35
CA VAL A 107 -2.12 7.61 -13.01
C VAL A 107 -1.23 7.02 -11.93
N LEU A 108 -0.91 5.73 -12.01
CA LEU A 108 -0.05 5.07 -11.02
C LEU A 108 1.46 5.27 -11.27
N SER A 109 1.83 5.77 -12.46
CA SER A 109 3.20 6.20 -12.76
C SER A 109 3.47 7.63 -12.30
N GLU A 110 2.44 8.38 -11.89
CA GLU A 110 2.62 9.65 -11.19
C GLU A 110 3.31 9.37 -9.85
N MET A 111 4.62 9.55 -9.86
CA MET A 111 5.54 9.17 -8.79
C MET A 111 5.12 9.78 -7.47
N GLY A 112 5.04 8.95 -6.42
CA GLY A 112 4.92 9.46 -5.06
C GLY A 112 4.15 8.58 -4.11
N TYR A 113 3.70 9.21 -3.03
CA TYR A 113 2.82 8.58 -2.08
C TYR A 113 1.40 8.52 -2.63
N ALA A 114 0.68 7.51 -2.18
CA ALA A 114 -0.74 7.36 -2.43
C ALA A 114 -1.50 7.10 -1.13
N LEU A 115 -2.78 7.46 -1.13
CA LEU A 115 -3.75 7.17 -0.07
C LEU A 115 -4.88 6.34 -0.64
N ILE A 116 -5.57 5.63 0.23
CA ILE A 116 -6.73 4.85 -0.13
C ILE A 116 -7.83 5.03 0.89
N GLY A 117 -9.05 5.26 0.43
CA GLY A 117 -10.24 5.40 1.24
C GLY A 117 -11.34 4.50 0.71
N PHE A 118 -12.10 3.91 1.63
CA PHE A 118 -13.16 2.97 1.30
C PHE A 118 -14.48 3.45 1.89
N GLY A 119 -15.56 3.28 1.13
CA GLY A 119 -16.92 3.53 1.56
C GLY A 119 -17.89 2.52 0.96
N SER A 120 -18.94 2.18 1.69
CA SER A 120 -19.96 1.25 1.24
C SER A 120 -21.30 1.58 1.88
N ALA A 121 -22.35 1.68 1.08
CA ALA A 121 -23.68 2.01 1.56
C ALA A 121 -24.77 1.29 0.77
N SER A 122 -25.95 1.21 1.37
CA SER A 122 -27.16 0.60 0.80
C SER A 122 -28.40 1.46 1.04
N GLY A 123 -29.47 1.16 0.29
CA GLY A 123 -30.74 1.86 0.39
C GLY A 123 -30.73 3.25 -0.25
N GLU A 124 -31.55 4.16 0.27
CA GLU A 124 -31.70 5.51 -0.26
C GLU A 124 -30.42 6.35 -0.07
N ASP A 125 -30.08 7.17 -1.06
CA ASP A 125 -28.86 8.00 -1.11
C ASP A 125 -27.55 7.21 -0.92
N ARG A 126 -27.55 5.90 -1.22
CA ARG A 126 -26.37 5.03 -1.07
C ARG A 126 -25.15 5.52 -1.85
N ALA A 127 -25.35 6.17 -3.00
CA ALA A 127 -24.27 6.74 -3.80
C ALA A 127 -23.54 7.86 -3.05
N ALA A 128 -24.29 8.87 -2.58
CA ALA A 128 -23.72 9.94 -1.77
C ALA A 128 -23.09 9.43 -0.47
N LYS A 129 -23.79 8.54 0.26
CA LYS A 129 -23.31 7.98 1.52
C LYS A 129 -21.99 7.21 1.35
N ALA A 130 -21.92 6.33 0.36
CA ALA A 130 -20.69 5.58 0.09
C ALA A 130 -19.54 6.50 -0.32
N THR A 131 -19.83 7.55 -1.11
CA THR A 131 -18.82 8.51 -1.56
C THR A 131 -18.26 9.32 -0.38
N HIS A 132 -19.15 9.87 0.46
CA HIS A 132 -18.73 10.58 1.67
C HIS A 132 -17.94 9.69 2.61
N GLN A 133 -18.38 8.44 2.83
CA GLN A 133 -17.63 7.51 3.67
C GLN A 133 -16.22 7.21 3.12
N ALA A 134 -16.05 7.14 1.80
CA ALA A 134 -14.75 6.95 1.19
C ALA A 134 -13.84 8.19 1.34
N LEU A 135 -14.40 9.40 1.20
CA LEU A 135 -13.68 10.68 1.32
C LEU A 135 -13.32 11.01 2.77
N ASP A 136 -14.25 10.79 3.69
CA ASP A 136 -14.10 11.03 5.13
C ASP A 136 -13.41 9.86 5.85
N ASN A 137 -12.89 8.89 5.09
CA ASN A 137 -12.15 7.77 5.64
C ASN A 137 -10.88 8.28 6.35
N PRO A 138 -10.54 7.81 7.56
CA PRO A 138 -9.35 8.30 8.27
C PRO A 138 -8.03 8.14 7.52
N LEU A 139 -7.95 7.19 6.59
CA LEU A 139 -6.79 7.02 5.72
C LEU A 139 -6.61 8.15 4.69
N ILE A 140 -7.65 8.95 4.43
CA ILE A 140 -7.63 10.12 3.54
C ILE A 140 -7.77 11.45 4.30
N GLN A 141 -8.60 11.51 5.34
CA GLN A 141 -9.18 12.75 5.92
C GLN A 141 -8.20 13.90 6.24
N ASP A 142 -6.93 13.60 6.52
CA ASP A 142 -5.93 14.59 6.93
C ASP A 142 -5.23 15.28 5.75
N ILE A 143 -5.57 14.92 4.51
CA ILE A 143 -4.91 15.38 3.30
C ILE A 143 -5.94 15.94 2.31
N SER A 144 -5.66 17.12 1.78
CA SER A 144 -6.51 17.74 0.76
C SER A 144 -6.37 16.99 -0.57
N LEU A 145 -7.49 16.47 -1.08
CA LEU A 145 -7.51 15.85 -2.41
C LEU A 145 -7.19 16.85 -3.53
N GLU A 146 -7.36 18.16 -3.28
CA GLU A 146 -6.99 19.23 -4.21
C GLU A 146 -5.48 19.26 -4.51
N GLU A 147 -4.65 18.73 -3.59
CA GLU A 147 -3.19 18.68 -3.75
C GLU A 147 -2.73 17.43 -4.53
N THR A 148 -3.67 16.56 -4.93
CA THR A 148 -3.36 15.30 -5.61
C THR A 148 -3.36 15.51 -7.13
N LYS A 149 -2.37 14.94 -7.80
CA LYS A 149 -2.24 15.04 -9.27
C LYS A 149 -3.27 14.17 -9.98
N ALA A 150 -3.54 13.00 -9.42
CA ALA A 150 -4.42 12.04 -10.03
C ALA A 150 -5.17 11.22 -8.99
N ILE A 151 -6.42 10.89 -9.31
CA ILE A 151 -7.32 10.12 -8.47
C ILE A 151 -7.89 8.98 -9.30
N LEU A 152 -7.90 7.79 -8.69
CA LEU A 152 -8.51 6.60 -9.23
C LEU A 152 -9.71 6.22 -8.34
N VAL A 153 -10.89 6.26 -8.92
CA VAL A 153 -12.16 5.95 -8.26
C VAL A 153 -12.63 4.62 -8.78
N ASN A 154 -12.76 3.61 -7.92
CA ASN A 154 -13.34 2.33 -8.29
C ASN A 154 -14.72 2.17 -7.63
N ILE A 155 -15.74 1.99 -8.46
CA ILE A 155 -17.13 1.83 -8.07
C ILE A 155 -17.51 0.38 -8.34
N THR A 156 -17.81 -0.39 -7.29
CA THR A 156 -18.28 -1.78 -7.39
C THR A 156 -19.74 -1.86 -6.97
N VAL A 157 -20.61 -2.31 -7.88
CA VAL A 157 -22.07 -2.22 -7.75
C VAL A 157 -22.81 -3.41 -8.35
N GLY A 158 -24.06 -3.59 -7.96
CA GLY A 158 -24.99 -4.50 -8.63
C GLY A 158 -25.53 -3.97 -9.95
N PHE A 159 -26.27 -4.81 -10.67
CA PHE A 159 -26.97 -4.42 -11.92
C PHE A 159 -28.18 -3.50 -11.69
N ASP A 160 -28.51 -3.22 -10.43
CA ASP A 160 -29.51 -2.24 -10.01
C ASP A 160 -28.97 -0.81 -9.88
N PHE A 161 -27.68 -0.58 -10.21
CA PHE A 161 -27.06 0.73 -10.23
C PHE A 161 -27.59 1.60 -11.39
N VAL A 162 -28.03 2.82 -11.09
CA VAL A 162 -28.63 3.73 -12.08
C VAL A 162 -27.74 4.94 -12.39
N THR A 163 -27.94 5.55 -13.56
CA THR A 163 -27.14 6.69 -14.03
C THR A 163 -27.12 7.87 -13.06
N LYS A 164 -28.24 8.16 -12.39
CA LYS A 164 -28.31 9.25 -11.40
C LYS A 164 -27.35 9.04 -10.22
N GLU A 165 -27.18 7.79 -9.81
CA GLU A 165 -26.24 7.44 -8.73
C GLU A 165 -24.79 7.61 -9.19
N TYR A 166 -24.48 7.22 -10.44
CA TYR A 166 -23.16 7.49 -11.03
C TYR A 166 -22.85 8.98 -11.10
N GLU A 167 -23.79 9.78 -11.61
CA GLU A 167 -23.65 11.24 -11.67
C GLU A 167 -23.43 11.86 -10.28
N GLU A 168 -24.10 11.34 -9.26
CA GLU A 168 -23.95 11.80 -7.88
C GLU A 168 -22.55 11.50 -7.32
N VAL A 169 -22.05 10.26 -7.49
CA VAL A 169 -20.67 9.91 -7.09
C VAL A 169 -19.67 10.83 -7.78
N THR A 170 -19.78 10.95 -9.11
CA THR A 170 -18.88 11.77 -9.91
C THR A 170 -18.90 13.23 -9.47
N LYS A 171 -20.10 13.82 -9.29
CA LYS A 171 -20.26 15.20 -8.83
C LYS A 171 -19.55 15.46 -7.50
N ILE A 172 -19.79 14.61 -6.50
CA ILE A 172 -19.19 14.78 -5.16
C ILE A 172 -17.65 14.73 -5.23
N ILE A 173 -17.10 13.84 -6.07
CA ILE A 173 -15.65 13.74 -6.24
C ILE A 173 -15.09 14.99 -6.91
N TYR A 174 -15.69 15.46 -8.00
CA TYR A 174 -15.26 16.70 -8.67
C TYR A 174 -15.32 17.92 -7.75
N GLU A 175 -16.33 18.03 -6.88
CA GLU A 175 -16.45 19.11 -5.88
C GLU A 175 -15.31 19.11 -4.82
N LYS A 176 -14.61 17.99 -4.66
CA LYS A 176 -13.54 17.82 -3.66
C LYS A 176 -12.13 17.82 -4.27
N THR A 177 -12.03 18.06 -5.57
CA THR A 177 -10.78 17.95 -6.32
C THR A 177 -10.54 19.21 -7.15
N HIS A 178 -9.28 19.46 -7.51
CA HIS A 178 -8.97 20.58 -8.39
C HIS A 178 -9.42 20.28 -9.83
N GLU A 179 -9.79 21.30 -10.59
CA GLU A 179 -10.19 21.17 -12.02
C GLU A 179 -9.11 20.53 -12.92
N ASN A 180 -7.85 20.47 -12.46
CA ASN A 180 -6.72 19.96 -13.22
C ASN A 180 -6.30 18.56 -12.74
N THR A 181 -6.98 18.00 -11.74
CA THR A 181 -6.70 16.65 -11.24
C THR A 181 -7.14 15.64 -12.31
N ASN A 182 -6.25 14.71 -12.67
CA ASN A 182 -6.60 13.63 -13.59
C ASN A 182 -7.42 12.56 -12.85
N ILE A 183 -8.71 12.44 -13.16
CA ILE A 183 -9.62 11.51 -12.47
C ILE A 183 -9.99 10.36 -13.39
N ILE A 184 -9.68 9.15 -12.93
CA ILE A 184 -10.06 7.91 -13.58
C ILE A 184 -11.21 7.28 -12.81
N HIS A 185 -12.26 6.90 -13.54
CA HIS A 185 -13.41 6.17 -13.00
C HIS A 185 -13.41 4.73 -13.51
N GLY A 186 -13.20 3.78 -12.60
CA GLY A 186 -13.48 2.36 -12.80
C GLY A 186 -14.88 2.01 -12.32
N LEU A 187 -15.63 1.29 -13.16
CA LEU A 187 -16.95 0.77 -12.82
C LEU A 187 -17.00 -0.75 -13.02
N VAL A 188 -17.17 -1.46 -11.91
CA VAL A 188 -17.23 -2.92 -11.85
C VAL A 188 -18.64 -3.34 -11.45
N PHE A 189 -19.24 -4.20 -12.26
CA PHE A 189 -20.51 -4.83 -11.92
C PHE A 189 -20.28 -6.19 -11.26
N ASP A 190 -20.82 -6.37 -10.07
CA ASP A 190 -20.80 -7.61 -9.32
C ASP A 190 -22.23 -8.11 -9.11
N LYS A 191 -22.55 -9.26 -9.70
CA LYS A 191 -23.88 -9.87 -9.63
C LYS A 191 -24.30 -10.25 -8.21
N ASP A 192 -23.33 -10.45 -7.32
CA ASP A 192 -23.58 -10.85 -5.94
C ASP A 192 -23.87 -9.64 -5.05
N LEU A 193 -23.57 -8.42 -5.53
CA LEU A 193 -24.00 -7.19 -4.91
C LEU A 193 -25.41 -6.83 -5.39
N LYS A 194 -26.30 -6.65 -4.42
CA LYS A 194 -27.63 -6.10 -4.64
C LYS A 194 -27.89 -5.05 -3.59
N ASP A 195 -28.44 -3.93 -4.02
CA ASP A 195 -28.74 -2.80 -3.15
C ASP A 195 -27.51 -2.15 -2.47
N VAL A 196 -26.28 -2.46 -2.91
CA VAL A 196 -25.04 -2.00 -2.26
C VAL A 196 -24.15 -1.33 -3.29
N ILE A 197 -23.63 -0.16 -2.94
CA ILE A 197 -22.56 0.51 -3.65
C ILE A 197 -21.31 0.47 -2.77
N SER A 198 -20.20 0.00 -3.33
CA SER A 198 -18.89 0.06 -2.68
C SER A 198 -17.95 0.93 -3.52
N ILE A 199 -17.30 1.90 -2.89
CA ILE A 199 -16.41 2.87 -3.53
C ILE A 199 -15.04 2.77 -2.87
N ALA A 200 -14.01 2.69 -3.70
CA ALA A 200 -12.62 2.87 -3.29
C ALA A 200 -12.04 4.09 -4.02
N ILE A 201 -11.47 5.03 -3.28
CA ILE A 201 -10.81 6.22 -3.81
C ILE A 201 -9.33 6.08 -3.53
N ILE A 202 -8.51 6.15 -4.57
CA ILE A 202 -7.06 6.11 -4.49
C ILE A 202 -6.53 7.45 -5.00
N ALA A 203 -5.88 8.21 -4.12
CA ALA A 203 -5.32 9.51 -4.46
C ALA A 203 -3.80 9.41 -4.58
N THR A 204 -3.21 9.93 -5.65
CA THR A 204 -1.79 9.75 -6.00
C THR A 204 -1.11 11.07 -6.38
N GLY A 205 0.22 11.06 -6.36
CA GLY A 205 1.04 12.21 -6.77
C GLY A 205 1.23 13.29 -5.71
N MET A 206 1.09 12.94 -4.42
CA MET A 206 1.35 13.88 -3.31
C MET A 206 2.85 13.99 -2.99
N LEU A 207 3.28 15.17 -2.56
CA LEU A 207 4.65 15.43 -2.16
C LEU A 207 4.90 14.95 -0.71
N THR A 208 6.17 14.71 -0.38
CA THR A 208 6.62 14.17 0.92
C THR A 208 6.21 15.00 2.14
N THR A 209 5.96 16.29 1.95
CA THR A 209 5.70 17.26 3.03
C THR A 209 4.27 17.21 3.58
N ASP A 210 3.36 16.51 2.91
CA ASP A 210 1.93 16.67 3.17
C ASP A 210 1.37 15.59 4.11
N ARG A 211 2.20 14.58 4.47
CA ARG A 211 1.86 13.57 5.47
C ARG A 211 2.17 14.06 6.88
N LYS A 212 1.26 14.86 7.44
CA LYS A 212 1.24 15.15 8.89
C LYS A 212 1.18 13.83 9.67
N GLY A 213 2.24 13.48 10.39
CA GLY A 213 2.27 12.33 11.33
C GLY A 213 3.20 11.17 10.95
N ILE A 214 3.69 11.10 9.70
CA ILE A 214 4.74 10.17 9.31
C ILE A 214 5.99 10.99 8.99
N ASP A 215 6.86 11.17 9.97
CA ASP A 215 8.22 11.71 9.74
C ASP A 215 9.01 10.66 8.97
N ILE A 216 8.86 10.66 7.65
CA ILE A 216 9.79 9.93 6.80
C ILE A 216 11.14 10.63 6.99
N LEU A 217 11.99 10.02 7.82
CA LEU A 217 13.36 10.47 8.00
C LEU A 217 13.94 10.68 6.59
N PRO A 218 14.47 11.87 6.29
CA PRO A 218 15.31 12.03 5.11
C PRO A 218 16.31 10.88 5.15
N LEU A 219 16.45 10.15 4.05
CA LEU A 219 17.58 9.23 3.95
C LEU A 219 18.80 10.09 4.25
N GLU A 220 19.49 9.78 5.35
CA GLU A 220 20.81 10.35 5.61
C GLU A 220 21.59 10.07 4.31
N GLU A 221 21.91 11.11 3.55
CA GLU A 221 22.84 11.02 2.43
C GLU A 221 24.22 10.74 3.04
N GLU A 222 24.46 9.55 3.55
CA GLU A 222 25.76 9.20 4.08
C GLU A 222 25.97 7.69 4.04
N GLN A 223 26.52 7.26 2.91
CA GLN A 223 27.79 6.55 2.83
C GLN A 223 28.23 6.57 1.37
N SER A 224 29.49 6.91 1.10
CA SER A 224 29.98 7.02 -0.27
C SER A 224 29.78 5.68 -0.99
N GLN A 225 29.56 5.68 -2.31
CA GLN A 225 29.44 4.42 -3.08
C GLN A 225 30.63 3.47 -2.81
N GLU A 226 31.80 4.02 -2.45
CA GLU A 226 32.98 3.28 -1.99
C GLU A 226 32.79 2.50 -0.68
N GLU A 227 32.02 3.01 0.28
CA GLU A 227 31.79 2.34 1.58
C GLU A 227 30.81 1.19 1.45
N ARG A 228 29.71 1.37 0.69
CA ARG A 228 28.80 0.25 0.35
C ARG A 228 29.49 -0.81 -0.49
N GLN A 229 30.38 -0.41 -1.41
CA GLN A 229 31.17 -1.36 -2.20
C GLN A 229 32.12 -2.16 -1.31
N LYS A 230 32.76 -1.52 -0.32
CA LYS A 230 33.61 -2.20 0.68
C LYS A 230 32.82 -3.13 1.59
N GLU A 231 31.64 -2.74 2.07
CA GLU A 231 30.78 -3.63 2.86
C GLU A 231 30.31 -4.84 2.05
N LEU A 232 29.89 -4.64 0.80
CA LEU A 232 29.54 -5.72 -0.11
C LEU A 232 30.73 -6.65 -0.40
N GLU A 233 31.95 -6.12 -0.57
CA GLU A 233 33.15 -6.95 -0.71
C GLU A 233 33.45 -7.76 0.55
N VAL A 234 33.30 -7.18 1.74
CA VAL A 234 33.51 -7.88 3.01
C VAL A 234 32.47 -8.98 3.22
N ILE A 235 31.20 -8.71 2.91
CA ILE A 235 30.11 -9.70 2.98
C ILE A 235 30.36 -10.83 1.97
N MET A 236 30.71 -10.50 0.73
CA MET A 236 31.02 -11.49 -0.31
C MET A 236 32.26 -12.31 0.01
N ALA A 237 33.27 -11.73 0.66
CA ALA A 237 34.45 -12.44 1.15
C ALA A 237 34.11 -13.41 2.27
N ARG A 238 33.23 -13.02 3.21
CA ARG A 238 32.73 -13.90 4.28
C ARG A 238 31.89 -15.04 3.74
N ILE A 239 31.02 -14.78 2.75
CA ILE A 239 30.22 -15.81 2.08
C ILE A 239 31.15 -16.82 1.38
N LYS A 240 32.14 -16.35 0.61
CA LYS A 240 33.15 -17.23 -0.04
C LYS A 240 33.99 -18.03 0.97
N GLN A 241 34.34 -17.45 2.12
CA GLN A 241 35.02 -18.18 3.19
C GLN A 241 34.11 -19.24 3.83
N SER A 242 32.82 -18.94 4.02
CA SER A 242 31.86 -19.89 4.57
C SER A 242 31.55 -21.05 3.60
N GLU A 243 31.53 -20.81 2.29
CA GLU A 243 31.44 -21.86 1.26
C GLU A 243 32.70 -22.72 1.17
N LEU A 244 33.90 -22.16 1.45
CA LEU A 244 35.14 -22.93 1.54
C LEU A 244 35.24 -23.80 2.80
N LEU A 245 34.48 -23.45 3.85
CA LEU A 245 34.44 -24.16 5.14
C LEU A 245 33.27 -25.16 5.21
N ALA A 246 32.38 -25.20 4.21
CA ALA A 246 31.30 -26.18 4.16
C ALA A 246 31.90 -27.59 4.01
N PRO A 247 31.68 -28.51 4.96
CA PRO A 247 32.15 -29.87 4.83
C PRO A 247 31.47 -30.51 3.62
N LYS A 248 32.28 -30.98 2.66
CA LYS A 248 31.79 -31.84 1.58
C LYS A 248 31.31 -33.14 2.21
N ASN A 249 29.99 -33.33 2.18
CA ASN A 249 29.21 -34.45 2.71
C ASN A 249 29.06 -34.47 4.24
N ASN A 250 27.84 -34.16 4.70
CA ASN A 250 27.09 -35.05 5.58
C ASN A 250 25.62 -34.63 5.62
N GLU A 251 24.73 -35.59 5.41
CA GLU A 251 23.29 -35.47 5.66
C GLU A 251 23.08 -35.21 7.16
N TYR A 252 22.77 -33.98 7.53
CA TYR A 252 22.24 -33.68 8.87
C TYR A 252 20.73 -33.47 8.75
N SER A 253 19.98 -34.24 9.52
CA SER A 253 18.53 -34.07 9.65
C SER A 253 18.22 -32.70 10.27
N MET A 254 17.20 -32.02 9.75
CA MET A 254 16.76 -30.68 10.17
C MET A 254 16.53 -30.53 11.69
N ASP A 255 16.29 -31.63 12.40
CA ASP A 255 16.12 -31.64 13.85
C ASP A 255 17.41 -31.37 14.64
N GLU A 256 18.59 -31.72 14.10
CA GLU A 256 19.87 -31.48 14.78
C GLU A 256 20.32 -30.03 14.66
N ILE A 257 20.09 -29.41 13.49
CA ILE A 257 20.33 -27.97 13.27
C ILE A 257 19.47 -27.14 14.23
N ARG A 258 18.21 -27.56 14.45
CA ARG A 258 17.28 -26.86 15.34
C ARG A 258 17.70 -26.95 16.82
N ARG A 259 18.26 -28.09 17.26
CA ARG A 259 18.76 -28.25 18.63
C ARG A 259 20.02 -27.42 18.89
N GLN A 260 20.93 -27.34 17.91
CA GLN A 260 22.15 -26.56 18.06
C GLN A 260 21.85 -25.07 18.18
N TYR A 261 20.92 -24.55 17.36
CA TYR A 261 20.52 -23.14 17.40
C TYR A 261 19.87 -22.73 18.72
N ILE A 262 19.08 -23.62 19.34
CA ILE A 262 18.45 -23.36 20.65
C ILE A 262 19.50 -23.31 21.76
N LYS A 263 20.56 -24.13 21.66
CA LYS A 263 21.61 -24.20 22.67
C LYS A 263 22.49 -22.95 22.65
N ASP A 264 22.83 -22.45 21.47
CA ASP A 264 23.69 -21.28 21.29
C ASP A 264 22.97 -19.93 21.57
N THR A 265 21.62 -19.95 21.71
CA THR A 265 20.82 -18.74 22.00
C THR A 265 20.48 -18.60 23.49
N LEU A 266 20.79 -19.60 24.32
CA LEU A 266 20.40 -19.64 25.74
C LEU A 266 21.58 -19.72 26.73
N GLU A 267 22.83 -19.56 26.27
CA GLU A 267 24.02 -19.28 27.11
C GLU A 267 24.47 -17.82 26.92
#